data_AF-A0A0C3QG27-F1
#
_entry.id   AF-A0A0C3QG27-F1
#
_cell.length_a   1.000
_cell.length_b   1.000
_cell.length_c   1.000
_cell.angle_alpha   90.00
_cell.angle_beta   90.00
_cell.angle_gamma   90.00
#
_symmetry.space_group_name_H-M   'P 1'
#
loop_
_entity.id
_entity.type
_entity.pdbx_description
1 polymer ?
#
loop_
_entity_poly.entity_id
_entity_poly.type
_entity_poly.pdbx_seq_one_letter_code
_entity_poly.pdbx_strand_id
1 'polypeptide(L)'
;MDDAIIFRGEGPCDDFLRAVRKAAFDKGKHKDGDWMAGYASTCFAGEALRWYEGLDDDVQDDWKQLRTAMLERFPPVSEKPPQSASEPSPASIPG
;
A
#
# COMPACT_ATOMS: atom_id res chain seq x y z
N MET A 1 22.08 13.49 -2.47
CA MET A 1 21.23 13.60 -1.27
C MET A 1 19.95 12.90 -1.64
N ASP A 2 19.86 11.67 -1.15
CA ASP A 2 18.83 10.69 -1.43
C ASP A 2 17.47 11.31 -1.11
N ASP A 3 16.71 11.62 -2.17
CA ASP A 3 15.36 12.14 -2.10
C ASP A 3 14.45 10.99 -1.65
N ALA A 4 14.50 10.67 -0.36
CA ALA A 4 13.70 9.62 0.24
C ALA A 4 12.24 10.08 0.19
N ILE A 5 11.45 9.50 -0.72
CA ILE A 5 10.00 9.72 -0.76
C ILE A 5 9.41 9.13 0.51
N ILE A 6 9.30 9.92 1.56
CA ILE A 6 8.77 9.47 2.85
C ILE A 6 7.25 9.25 2.70
N PHE A 7 6.80 8.00 2.81
CA PHE A 7 5.38 7.66 2.81
C PHE A 7 4.88 7.54 4.25
N ARG A 8 4.00 8.46 4.66
CA ARG A 8 3.40 8.47 6.00
C ARG A 8 2.08 7.72 6.11
N GLY A 9 1.52 7.28 4.97
CA GLY A 9 0.16 6.72 4.91
C GLY A 9 -0.92 7.76 4.63
N GLU A 10 -0.54 9.04 4.48
CA GLU A 10 -1.46 10.13 4.13
C GLU A 10 -1.29 10.50 2.65
N GLY A 11 -2.18 10.00 1.79
CA GLY A 11 -2.24 10.36 0.37
C GLY A 11 -2.18 9.18 -0.60
N PRO A 12 -2.19 9.47 -1.92
CA PRO A 12 -2.23 8.44 -2.94
C PRO A 12 -0.94 7.62 -2.94
N CYS A 13 -1.05 6.30 -2.72
CA CYS A 13 0.10 5.39 -2.74
C CYS A 13 0.74 5.24 -4.14
N ASP A 14 0.06 5.68 -5.20
CA ASP A 14 0.55 5.54 -6.58
C ASP A 14 1.84 6.34 -6.83
N ASP A 15 1.94 7.56 -6.29
CA ASP A 15 3.13 8.39 -6.45
C ASP A 15 4.34 7.75 -5.77
N PHE A 16 4.13 7.20 -4.57
CA PHE A 16 5.14 6.43 -3.84
C PHE A 16 5.60 5.20 -4.63
N LEU A 17 4.66 4.38 -5.10
CA LEU A 17 4.97 3.17 -5.88
C LEU A 17 5.74 3.50 -7.16
N ARG A 18 5.36 4.61 -7.83
CA ARG A 18 6.07 5.12 -9.02
C ARG A 18 7.49 5.56 -8.67
N ALA A 19 7.67 6.23 -7.54
CA ALA A 19 8.97 6.74 -7.13
C ALA A 19 9.92 5.60 -6.73
N VAL A 20 9.45 4.57 -6.02
CA VAL A 20 10.22 3.35 -5.73
C VAL A 20 10.64 2.66 -7.04
N ARG A 21 9.72 2.51 -8.00
CA ARG A 21 10.03 1.95 -9.33
C ARG A 21 11.09 2.75 -10.08
N LYS A 22 11.02 4.08 -10.01
CA LYS A 22 11.99 4.97 -10.66
C LYS A 22 13.37 4.83 -10.01
N ALA A 23 13.45 4.78 -8.68
CA ALA A 23 14.70 4.57 -7.95
C ALA A 23 15.32 3.19 -8.27
N ALA A 24 14.50 2.15 -8.32
CA ALA A 24 14.93 0.81 -8.72
C ALA A 24 15.41 0.79 -10.18
N PHE A 25 14.75 1.50 -11.08
CA PHE A 25 15.16 1.60 -12.48
C PHE A 25 16.50 2.34 -12.64
N ASP A 26 16.67 3.47 -11.95
CA ASP A 26 17.90 4.26 -11.94
C ASP A 26 19.12 3.44 -11.48
N LYS A 27 18.93 2.61 -10.44
CA LYS A 27 19.96 1.68 -9.95
C LYS A 27 20.07 0.37 -10.75
N GLY A 28 19.26 0.17 -11.79
CA GLY A 28 19.25 -1.08 -12.56
C GLY A 28 18.65 -2.29 -11.84
N LYS A 29 17.97 -2.07 -10.70
CA LYS A 29 17.37 -3.05 -9.80
C LYS A 29 15.85 -3.21 -9.95
N HIS A 30 15.26 -2.69 -11.02
CA HIS A 30 13.80 -2.76 -11.28
C HIS A 30 13.19 -4.18 -11.38
N LYS A 31 14.01 -5.24 -11.47
CA LYS A 31 13.58 -6.65 -11.46
C LYS A 31 13.81 -7.34 -10.12
N ASP A 32 14.48 -6.66 -9.21
CA ASP A 32 14.94 -7.19 -7.93
C ASP A 32 13.89 -6.82 -6.88
N GLY A 33 12.93 -7.73 -6.67
CA GLY A 33 11.76 -7.50 -5.80
C GLY A 33 12.16 -7.22 -4.36
N ASP A 34 13.11 -8.00 -3.86
CA ASP A 34 13.74 -7.89 -2.54
C ASP A 34 14.39 -6.52 -2.35
N TRP A 35 15.16 -6.05 -3.35
CA TRP A 35 15.72 -4.69 -3.31
C TRP A 35 14.64 -3.60 -3.28
N MET A 36 13.56 -3.76 -4.06
CA MET A 36 12.47 -2.77 -4.09
C MET A 36 11.69 -2.73 -2.78
N ALA A 37 11.42 -3.89 -2.19
CA ALA A 37 10.82 -4.05 -0.89
C ALA A 37 11.68 -3.42 0.22
N GLY A 38 12.97 -3.76 0.25
CA GLY A 38 13.94 -3.17 1.17
C GLY A 38 14.09 -1.66 0.99
N TYR A 39 14.05 -1.15 -0.25
CA TYR A 39 14.08 0.30 -0.47
C TYR A 39 12.80 0.97 0.03
N ALA A 40 11.63 0.38 -0.24
CA ALA A 40 10.35 0.90 0.22
C ALA A 40 10.26 0.91 1.75
N SER A 41 10.82 -0.10 2.43
CA SER A 41 10.83 -0.17 3.89
C SER A 41 11.57 1.00 4.53
N THR A 42 12.67 1.45 3.94
CA THR A 42 13.39 2.65 4.39
C THR A 42 12.61 3.95 4.22
N CYS A 43 11.59 3.93 3.36
CA CYS A 43 10.80 5.11 3.03
C CYS A 43 9.49 5.20 3.84
N PHE A 44 9.09 4.15 4.56
CA PHE A 44 7.93 4.21 5.42
C PHE A 44 8.21 5.03 6.68
N ALA A 45 7.26 5.88 7.07
CA ALA A 45 7.33 6.64 8.31
C ALA A 45 5.97 6.73 8.99
N GLY A 46 5.97 7.02 10.29
CA GLY A 46 4.73 7.26 11.05
C GLY A 46 3.77 6.07 11.01
N GLU A 47 2.53 6.30 10.59
CA GLU A 47 1.49 5.27 10.57
C GLU A 47 1.78 4.17 9.53
N ALA A 48 2.33 4.51 8.37
CA ALA A 48 2.72 3.53 7.36
C ALA A 48 3.83 2.59 7.84
N LEU A 49 4.80 3.09 8.60
CA LEU A 49 5.85 2.24 9.18
C LEU A 49 5.27 1.25 10.20
N ARG A 50 4.36 1.72 11.05
CA ARG A 50 3.70 0.86 12.04
C ARG A 50 2.81 -0.21 11.39
N TRP A 51 2.20 0.12 10.25
CA TRP A 51 1.48 -0.84 9.44
C TRP A 51 2.43 -1.86 8.79
N TYR A 52 3.55 -1.40 8.22
CA TYR A 52 4.55 -2.25 7.60
C TYR A 52 5.15 -3.27 8.60
N GLU A 53 5.52 -2.83 9.81
CA GLU A 53 6.02 -3.72 10.87
C GLU A 53 4.99 -4.79 11.31
N GLY A 54 3.70 -4.57 11.03
CA GLY A 54 2.64 -5.52 11.31
C GLY A 54 2.37 -6.54 10.19
N LEU A 55 3.04 -6.42 9.04
CA LEU A 55 2.93 -7.37 7.93
C LEU A 55 3.83 -8.58 8.14
N ASP A 56 3.44 -9.73 7.58
CA ASP A 56 4.28 -10.91 7.52
C ASP A 56 5.59 -10.65 6.75
N ASP A 57 6.67 -11.32 7.18
CA ASP A 57 8.01 -11.22 6.58
C ASP A 57 7.99 -11.51 5.07
N ASP A 58 7.17 -12.48 4.64
CA ASP A 58 6.93 -12.82 3.24
C ASP A 58 6.33 -11.65 2.43
N VAL A 59 5.43 -10.87 3.06
CA VAL A 59 4.85 -9.67 2.45
C VAL A 59 5.84 -8.51 2.47
N GLN A 60 6.67 -8.42 3.51
CA GLN A 60 7.70 -7.39 3.65
C GLN A 60 8.84 -7.56 2.64
N ASP A 61 9.17 -8.80 2.28
CA ASP A 61 10.24 -9.17 1.33
C ASP A 61 9.76 -9.19 -0.13
N ASP A 62 8.50 -9.57 -0.38
CA ASP A 62 7.94 -9.58 -1.73
C ASP A 62 7.30 -8.23 -2.11
N TRP A 63 7.94 -7.52 -3.04
CA TRP A 63 7.44 -6.24 -3.56
C TRP A 63 6.03 -6.31 -4.19
N LYS A 64 5.63 -7.44 -4.78
CA LYS A 64 4.28 -7.55 -5.39
C LYS A 64 3.22 -7.68 -4.29
N GLN A 65 3.50 -8.43 -3.24
CA GLN A 65 2.64 -8.54 -2.06
C GLN A 65 2.59 -7.21 -1.33
N LEU A 66 3.73 -6.56 -1.09
CA LEU A 66 3.79 -5.24 -0.47
C LEU A 66 2.97 -4.21 -1.25
N ARG A 67 3.12 -4.15 -2.57
CA ARG A 67 2.34 -3.25 -3.43
C ARG A 67 0.85 -3.52 -3.33
N THR A 68 0.44 -4.79 -3.29
CA THR A 68 -0.96 -5.18 -3.19
C THR A 68 -1.53 -4.75 -1.84
N ALA A 69 -0.83 -5.06 -0.75
CA ALA A 69 -1.20 -4.66 0.59
C ALA A 69 -1.30 -3.13 0.74
N MET A 70 -0.38 -2.38 0.11
CA MET A 70 -0.45 -0.91 0.06
C MET A 70 -1.67 -0.40 -0.70
N LEU A 71 -2.03 -1.01 -1.83
CA LEU A 71 -3.22 -0.63 -2.61
C LEU A 71 -4.53 -0.94 -1.87
N GLU A 72 -4.57 -2.04 -1.10
CA GLU A 72 -5.71 -2.39 -0.27
C GLU A 72 -5.85 -1.46 0.94
N ARG A 73 -4.73 -1.09 1.58
CA ARG A 73 -4.71 -0.23 2.76
C ARG A 73 -4.90 1.25 2.42
N PHE A 74 -4.26 1.70 1.35
CA PHE A 74 -4.26 3.07 0.87
C PHE A 74 -4.78 3.09 -0.57
N PRO A 75 -6.11 2.96 -0.76
CA PRO A 75 -6.68 2.96 -2.09
C PRO A 75 -6.32 4.28 -2.80
N PRO A 76 -6.02 4.24 -4.11
CA PRO A 76 -5.86 5.46 -4.88
C PRO A 76 -7.12 6.30 -4.75
N VAL A 77 -6.97 7.63 -4.80
CA VAL A 77 -8.07 8.58 -4.84
C VAL A 77 -8.80 8.46 -6.18
N SER A 78 -9.47 7.34 -6.38
CA SER A 78 -10.42 7.10 -7.44
C SER A 78 -11.67 6.58 -6.73
N GLU A 79 -12.39 7.57 -6.19
CA GLU A 79 -13.85 7.64 -6.14
C GLU A 79 -14.56 6.51 -5.36
N LYS A 80 -15.13 6.85 -4.21
CA LYS A 80 -16.24 6.10 -3.56
C LYS A 80 -17.55 6.89 -3.78
N PRO A 81 -18.80 6.39 -3.56
CA PRO A 81 -19.36 5.03 -3.24
C PRO A 81 -20.72 4.70 -3.99
N PRO A 82 -21.55 3.63 -3.69
CA PRO A 82 -21.58 2.70 -2.54
C PRO A 82 -21.75 1.19 -2.83
N GLN A 83 -21.13 0.35 -2.01
CA GLN A 83 -21.63 -0.98 -1.65
C GLN A 83 -21.63 -1.10 -0.13
N SER A 84 -22.54 -0.38 0.52
CA SER A 84 -22.87 -0.59 1.92
C SER A 84 -24.36 -0.31 2.08
N ALA A 85 -25.16 -1.25 1.60
CA ALA A 85 -26.52 -1.50 2.05
C ALA A 85 -26.85 -2.96 1.74
N SER A 86 -26.02 -3.89 2.23
CA SER A 86 -26.50 -5.23 2.52
C SER A 86 -27.27 -5.16 3.84
N GLU A 87 -28.46 -4.56 3.81
CA GLU A 87 -29.51 -4.94 4.73
C GLU A 87 -30.32 -6.03 4.03
N PRO A 88 -30.21 -7.32 4.41
CA PRO A 88 -31.32 -8.21 4.18
C PRO A 88 -32.41 -7.75 5.14
N SER A 89 -33.40 -6.98 4.67
CA SER A 89 -34.59 -6.67 5.48
C SER A 89 -35.19 -8.00 5.97
N PRO A 90 -35.16 -8.32 7.28
CA PRO A 90 -35.94 -9.42 7.79
C PRO A 90 -37.38 -8.90 7.94
N ALA A 91 -38.15 -8.95 6.86
CA ALA A 91 -39.59 -8.68 6.93
C ALA A 91 -40.31 -9.89 7.54
N SER A 92 -40.13 -10.07 8.85
CA SER A 92 -41.02 -10.88 9.68
C SER A 92 -41.86 -9.95 10.57
N ILE A 93 -43.09 -9.65 10.09
CA ILE A 93 -44.42 -9.64 10.77
C ILE A 93 -44.45 -9.57 12.32
N PRO A 94 -45.41 -8.87 13.01
CA PRO A 94 -46.86 -8.88 12.72
C PRO A 94 -47.70 -7.61 13.09
N GLY A 95 -48.99 -7.60 12.71
CA GLY A 95 -50.04 -6.69 13.19
C GLY A 95 -51.43 -7.25 12.91
#